data_AF-A0A5D3DCJ4-F1
#
_entry.id   AF-A0A5D3DCJ4-F1
#
_cell.length_a   1.000
_cell.length_b   1.000
_cell.length_c   1.000
_cell.angle_alpha   90.00
_cell.angle_beta   90.00
_cell.angle_gamma   90.00
#
_symmetry.space_group_name_H-M   'P 1'
#
loop_
_entity.id
_entity.type
_entity.pdbx_description
1 polymer ?
#
loop_
_entity_poly.entity_id
_entity_poly.type
_entity_poly.pdbx_seq_one_letter_code
_entity_poly.pdbx_strand_id
1 'polypeptide(L)'
;MYFVDEIFSLIICYYLQQLVVKAVSLAIARDGASGGVVRTVTINSEGVTRKFYPGDQLPLWHEELEPKNSLLDVLNASSPEPMNI
;
A
#
# COMPACT_ATOMS: atom_id res chain seq x y z
N MET A 1 6.30 28.85 -21.78
CA MET A 1 6.84 28.60 -20.43
C MET A 1 5.84 27.80 -19.60
N TYR A 2 4.61 28.31 -19.39
CA TYR A 2 3.56 27.68 -18.54
C TYR A 2 3.23 26.20 -18.81
N PHE A 3 3.29 25.73 -20.05
CA PHE A 3 2.94 24.33 -20.38
C PHE A 3 3.91 23.31 -19.76
N VAL A 4 5.19 23.67 -19.63
CA VAL A 4 6.20 22.77 -19.03
C VAL A 4 6.03 22.75 -17.51
N ASP A 5 5.73 23.89 -16.90
CA ASP A 5 5.49 24.03 -15.46
C ASP A 5 4.24 23.27 -15.01
N GLU A 6 3.16 23.33 -15.80
CA GLU A 6 1.90 22.66 -15.50
C GLU A 6 2.01 21.13 -15.64
N ILE A 7 2.68 20.64 -16.70
CA ILE A 7 2.97 19.22 -16.86
C ILE A 7 3.91 18.72 -15.77
N PHE A 8 4.93 19.49 -15.40
CA PHE A 8 5.87 19.14 -14.34
C PHE A 8 5.17 19.02 -12.98
N SER A 9 4.29 19.97 -12.67
CA SER A 9 3.46 19.95 -11.45
C SER A 9 2.55 18.71 -11.40
N LEU A 10 1.87 18.39 -12.50
CA LEU A 10 0.96 17.23 -12.57
C LEU A 10 1.71 15.90 -12.40
N ILE A 11 2.85 15.76 -13.09
CA ILE A 11 3.70 14.56 -13.03
C ILE A 11 4.25 14.37 -11.61
N ILE A 12 4.79 15.42 -11.00
CA ILE A 12 5.34 15.34 -9.65
C ILE A 12 4.27 14.96 -8.64
N CYS A 13 3.10 15.58 -8.71
CA CYS A 13 2.01 15.27 -7.78
C CYS A 13 1.62 13.77 -7.85
N TYR A 14 1.56 13.23 -9.07
CA TYR A 14 1.27 11.81 -9.29
C TYR A 14 2.35 10.88 -8.71
N TYR A 15 3.62 11.15 -8.98
CA TYR A 15 4.72 10.32 -8.49
C TYR A 15 4.94 10.44 -6.98
N LEU A 16 4.81 11.64 -6.42
CA LEU A 16 4.93 11.86 -4.97
C LEU A 16 3.88 11.09 -4.20
N GLN A 17 2.62 11.08 -4.67
CA GLN A 17 1.56 10.34 -4.00
C GLN A 17 1.89 8.84 -3.93
N GLN A 18 2.42 8.25 -5.00
CA GLN A 18 2.84 6.84 -5.01
C GLN A 18 4.04 6.60 -4.10
N LEU A 19 5.01 7.50 -4.11
CA LEU A 19 6.20 7.40 -3.27
C LEU A 19 5.84 7.44 -1.79
N VAL A 20 4.93 8.32 -1.39
CA VAL A 20 4.45 8.43 0.00
C VAL A 20 3.73 7.14 0.42
N VAL A 21 2.84 6.61 -0.42
CA VAL A 21 2.14 5.35 -0.10
C VAL A 21 3.12 4.19 0.07
N LYS A 22 4.15 4.09 -0.79
CA LYS A 22 5.21 3.08 -0.68
C LYS A 22 6.07 3.25 0.58
N ALA A 23 6.46 4.48 0.90
CA ALA A 23 7.29 4.73 2.09
C ALA A 23 6.52 4.41 3.38
N VAL A 24 5.23 4.76 3.44
CA VAL A 24 4.38 4.47 4.61
C VAL A 24 4.09 2.99 4.73
N SER A 25 3.83 2.27 3.63
CA SER A 25 3.65 0.82 3.71
C SER A 25 4.91 0.10 4.17
N LEU A 26 6.11 0.56 3.78
CA LEU A 26 7.36 0.01 4.30
C LEU A 26 7.53 0.28 5.80
N ALA A 27 7.11 1.45 6.28
CA ALA A 27 7.12 1.77 7.70
C ALA A 27 6.16 0.86 8.48
N ILE A 28 4.95 0.61 7.97
CA ILE A 28 3.98 -0.33 8.57
C ILE A 28 4.57 -1.74 8.66
N ALA A 29 5.27 -2.21 7.63
CA ALA A 29 5.89 -3.53 7.63
C ALA A 29 7.05 -3.68 8.64
N ARG A 30 7.63 -2.57 9.14
CA ARG A 30 8.79 -2.57 10.04
C ARG A 30 8.48 -2.12 11.46
N ASP A 31 7.53 -1.22 11.62
CA ASP A 31 7.12 -0.66 12.90
C ASP A 31 5.79 -1.27 13.35
N GLY A 32 5.85 -2.22 14.28
CA GLY A 32 4.67 -2.93 14.77
C GLY A 32 3.64 -2.07 15.52
N ALA A 33 3.96 -0.81 15.84
CA ALA A 33 2.99 0.15 16.37
C ALA A 33 2.18 0.83 15.25
N SER A 34 2.64 0.78 14.01
CA SER A 34 2.02 1.36 12.83
C SER A 34 1.29 0.29 12.02
N GLY A 35 0.06 0.56 11.55
CA GLY A 35 -0.64 -0.43 10.72
C GLY A 35 -2.11 -0.14 10.40
N GLY A 36 -2.73 -1.09 9.69
CA GLY A 36 -4.14 -1.07 9.35
C GLY A 36 -4.44 -0.42 7.99
N VAL A 37 -4.37 0.91 7.89
CA VAL A 37 -4.81 1.64 6.68
C VAL A 37 -3.92 2.85 6.42
N VAL A 38 -3.75 3.22 5.14
CA VAL A 38 -3.05 4.44 4.75
C VAL A 38 -4.06 5.47 4.27
N ARG A 39 -4.00 6.68 4.82
CA ARG A 39 -4.85 7.81 4.44
C ARG A 39 -3.96 8.95 3.98
N THR A 40 -4.12 9.36 2.72
CA THR A 40 -3.36 10.49 2.17
C THR A 40 -4.28 11.65 1.83
N VAL A 41 -3.74 12.86 1.95
CA VAL A 41 -4.42 14.10 1.59
C VAL A 41 -3.48 14.90 0.71
N THR A 42 -3.88 15.13 -0.53
CA THR A 42 -3.20 16.02 -1.46
C THR A 42 -3.88 17.38 -1.41
N ILE A 43 -3.13 18.42 -1.06
CA ILE A 43 -3.61 19.80 -0.99
C ILE A 43 -2.91 20.56 -2.11
N ASN A 44 -3.69 21.13 -3.03
CA ASN A 44 -3.20 21.97 -4.11
C ASN A 44 -4.00 23.28 -4.16
N SER A 45 -3.68 24.15 -5.12
CA SER A 45 -4.39 25.42 -5.33
C SER A 45 -5.85 25.24 -5.75
N GLU A 46 -6.20 24.10 -6.34
CA GLU A 46 -7.56 23.80 -6.83
C GLU A 46 -8.45 23.21 -5.73
N GLY A 47 -7.86 22.62 -4.68
CA GLY A 47 -8.58 22.09 -3.55
C GLY A 47 -7.86 20.97 -2.80
N VAL A 48 -8.66 20.11 -2.19
CA VAL A 48 -8.20 19.02 -1.31
C VAL A 48 -8.73 17.69 -1.82
N THR A 49 -7.82 16.79 -2.16
CA THR A 49 -8.15 15.41 -2.55
C THR A 49 -7.74 14.45 -1.42
N ARG A 50 -8.68 13.66 -0.93
CA ARG A 50 -8.43 12.65 0.10
C ARG A 50 -8.47 11.26 -0.53
N LYS A 51 -7.50 10.41 -0.20
CA LYS A 51 -7.46 9.01 -0.66
C LYS A 51 -7.32 8.07 0.53
N PHE A 52 -8.01 6.95 0.43
CA PHE A 52 -8.03 5.89 1.43
C PHE A 52 -7.52 4.61 0.78
N TYR A 53 -6.51 4.00 1.40
CA TYR A 53 -5.91 2.75 0.98
C TYR A 53 -6.11 1.73 2.11
N PRO A 54 -6.92 0.68 1.89
CA PRO A 54 -7.01 -0.42 2.84
C PRO A 54 -5.68 -1.17 2.90
N GLY A 55 -5.36 -1.76 4.06
CA GLY A 55 -4.12 -2.50 4.29
C GLY A 55 -3.88 -3.61 3.26
N ASP A 56 -4.95 -4.28 2.83
CA ASP A 56 -4.88 -5.38 1.85
C ASP A 56 -4.50 -4.94 0.43
N GLN A 57 -4.57 -3.63 0.14
CA GLN A 57 -4.16 -3.06 -1.15
C GLN A 57 -2.77 -2.40 -1.07
N LEU A 58 -2.13 -2.42 0.09
CA LEU A 58 -0.77 -1.91 0.23
C LEU A 58 0.22 -2.91 -0.37
N PRO A 59 1.33 -2.42 -0.94
CA PRO A 59 2.38 -3.31 -1.41
C PRO A 59 2.97 -4.06 -0.22
N LEU A 60 3.09 -5.38 -0.37
CA LEU A 60 3.75 -6.25 0.60
C LEU A 60 5.27 -6.03 0.53
N TRP A 61 5.93 -6.04 1.69
CA TRP A 61 7.37 -5.85 1.77
C TRP A 61 8.07 -7.11 2.29
N HIS A 62 9.19 -7.46 1.66
CA HIS A 62 10.02 -8.61 2.06
C HIS A 62 9.24 -9.93 2.09
N GLU A 63 9.28 -10.66 3.21
CA GLU A 63 8.65 -11.97 3.43
C GLU A 63 7.28 -11.83 4.12
N GLU A 64 6.68 -10.64 4.07
CA GLU A 64 5.36 -10.39 4.65
C GLU A 64 4.32 -11.30 3.98
N LEU A 65 3.63 -12.08 4.80
CA LEU A 65 2.60 -12.99 4.34
C LEU A 65 1.37 -12.19 3.91
N GLU A 66 0.66 -12.69 2.91
CA GLU A 66 -0.59 -12.07 2.52
C GLU A 66 -1.58 -12.01 3.70
N PRO A 67 -2.39 -10.94 3.80
CA PRO A 67 -3.42 -10.84 4.82
C PRO A 67 -4.36 -12.04 4.72
N LYS A 68 -4.48 -12.80 5.82
CA LYS A 68 -5.40 -13.95 5.89
C LYS A 68 -6.59 -13.61 6.77
N ASN A 69 -7.77 -13.92 6.26
CA ASN A 69 -9.06 -13.61 6.88
C ASN A 69 -9.28 -14.41 8.18
N SER A 70 -8.70 -15.61 8.25
CA SER A 70 -8.82 -16.51 9.39
C SER A 70 -7.55 -17.33 9.59
N LEU A 71 -7.24 -17.62 10.85
CA LEU A 71 -6.16 -18.56 11.22
C LEU A 71 -6.41 -19.95 10.61
N LEU A 72 -7.68 -20.34 10.43
CA LEU A 72 -8.07 -21.62 9.84
C LEU A 72 -7.57 -21.78 8.39
N ASP A 73 -7.46 -20.69 7.64
CA ASP A 73 -6.96 -20.70 6.26
C ASP A 73 -5.44 -20.97 6.21
N VAL A 74 -4.70 -20.61 7.27
CA VAL A 74 -3.28 -20.95 7.43
C VAL A 74 -3.12 -22.45 7.68
N LEU A 75 -3.95 -23.00 8.57
CA LEU A 75 -3.85 -24.39 9.01
C LEU A 75 -4.23 -25.36 7.87
N ASN A 76 -5.26 -25.03 7.09
CA ASN A 76 -5.68 -25.85 5.95
C ASN A 76 -4.61 -25.91 4.84
N ALA A 77 -3.83 -24.85 4.64
CA ALA A 77 -2.73 -24.83 3.67
C ALA A 77 -1.52 -25.69 4.07
N SER A 78 -1.44 -26.12 5.34
CA SER A 78 -0.37 -26.97 5.87
C SER A 78 -0.70 -28.48 5.85
N SER A 79 -1.88 -28.86 5.35
CA SER A 79 -2.22 -30.27 5.15
C SER A 79 -1.36 -30.83 4.01
N PRO A 80 -0.51 -31.84 4.24
CA PRO A 80 0.24 -32.46 3.16
C PRO A 80 -0.75 -33.06 2.16
N GLU A 81 -0.55 -32.78 0.87
CA GLU A 81 -1.25 -33.51 -0.19
C GLU A 81 -1.00 -35.01 0.04
N PRO A 82 -2.03 -35.87 0.00
CA PRO A 82 -1.83 -37.30 0.10
C PRO A 82 -0.94 -37.72 -1.07
N MET A 83 0.31 -38.07 -0.75
CA MET A 83 1.29 -38.58 -1.69
C MET A 83 0.69 -39.80 -2.40
N ASN A 84 0.29 -39.61 -3.65
CA ASN A 84 -0.35 -40.64 -4.47
C ASN A 84 0.71 -41.70 -4.82
N ILE A 85 0.65 -42.85 -4.14
CA ILE A 85 1.44 -44.06 -4.43
C ILE A 85 0.79 -44.82 -5.57
#